data_AF-A0A2V8CU55-F1
#
_entry.id   AF-A0A2V8CU55-F1
#
_cell.length_a   1.000
_cell.length_b   1.000
_cell.length_c   1.000
_cell.angle_alpha   90.00
_cell.angle_beta   90.00
_cell.angle_gamma   90.00
#
_symmetry.space_group_name_H-M   'P 1'
#
loop_
_entity.id
_entity.type
_entity.pdbx_description
1 polymer ?
#
loop_
_entity_poly.entity_id
_entity_poly.type
_entity_poly.pdbx_seq_one_letter_code
_entity_poly.pdbx_strand_id
1 'polypeptide(L)'
;MQGVRWTSSLKRPPPEPPVRLLLVLVLAATLFGCRDTKPAAHLYDSAAVATSERHIGYDKNGHPSAVALEAVTVTGTEDALPPVSAADISNMVIRTADVSIEVDSLEPAVARVRELAARFGGYVASTQISTGKAQLRNARLEVKIPAQRFDESLSGLSPIGKLESVSVEAEDVGEQFVDVSARMENARRLERRLIDLLAARTGKLKDVLDVEQTLARVREEIERYEGRIRYLRAHTATSTLSVYVHEPVPIVASVGRSPLSEAFRQAWRNFVVLLSLAVQSLGVVLPLGLLAGVAWMVTRRWRVARQKAA
;
A
#
# COMPACT_ATOMS: atom_id res chain seq x y z
N MET A 1 49.52 -80.76 -19.01
CA MET A 1 48.60 -79.85 -19.71
C MET A 1 48.67 -78.49 -19.05
N GLN A 2 49.03 -77.51 -19.89
CA GLN A 2 49.16 -76.06 -19.74
C GLN A 2 48.75 -75.41 -18.41
N GLY A 3 49.76 -74.86 -17.71
CA GLY A 3 49.59 -73.81 -16.70
C GLY A 3 49.72 -72.44 -17.36
N VAL A 4 48.69 -71.60 -17.22
CA VAL A 4 48.70 -70.22 -17.72
C VAL A 4 48.72 -69.28 -16.52
N ARG A 5 49.89 -68.65 -16.29
CA ARG A 5 50.06 -67.51 -15.38
C ARG A 5 49.71 -66.23 -16.14
N TRP A 6 48.66 -65.54 -15.74
CA TRP A 6 48.41 -64.16 -16.17
C TRP A 6 48.99 -63.20 -15.14
N THR A 7 50.00 -62.44 -15.55
CA THR A 7 50.55 -61.33 -14.77
C THR A 7 49.67 -60.09 -14.97
N SER A 8 49.04 -59.61 -13.91
CA SER A 8 48.27 -58.38 -13.89
C SER A 8 49.21 -57.17 -13.89
N SER A 9 49.38 -56.54 -15.05
CA SER A 9 50.09 -55.27 -15.20
C SER A 9 49.21 -54.11 -14.72
N LEU A 10 49.41 -53.65 -13.49
CA LEU A 10 48.82 -52.42 -12.95
C LEU A 10 49.49 -51.20 -13.60
N LYS A 11 48.83 -50.63 -14.60
CA LYS A 11 49.24 -49.37 -15.24
C LYS A 11 48.82 -48.20 -14.35
N ARG A 12 49.78 -47.43 -13.83
CA ARG A 12 49.52 -46.17 -13.09
C ARG A 12 48.87 -45.13 -14.02
N PRO A 13 47.85 -44.36 -13.59
CA PRO A 13 47.34 -43.25 -14.38
C PRO A 13 48.36 -42.09 -14.46
N PRO A 14 48.46 -41.40 -15.61
CA PRO A 14 49.33 -40.22 -15.77
C PRO A 14 48.77 -38.98 -15.05
N PRO A 15 49.63 -37.98 -14.74
CA PRO A 15 49.24 -36.78 -13.99
C PRO A 15 48.31 -35.86 -14.77
N GLU A 16 47.28 -35.35 -14.10
CA GLU A 16 46.27 -34.47 -14.70
C GLU A 16 46.80 -33.04 -14.95
N PRO A 17 46.49 -32.40 -16.10
CA PRO A 17 46.82 -30.99 -16.34
C PRO A 17 45.88 -30.04 -15.58
N PRO A 18 46.27 -28.77 -15.34
CA PRO A 18 45.64 -27.84 -14.40
C PRO A 18 44.34 -27.22 -14.96
N VAL A 19 43.34 -28.04 -15.27
CA VAL A 19 42.05 -27.57 -15.79
C VAL A 19 41.17 -26.99 -14.66
N ARG A 20 41.41 -27.41 -13.40
CA ARG A 20 40.69 -26.88 -12.22
C ARG A 20 41.03 -25.42 -11.91
N LEU A 21 42.19 -24.91 -12.33
CA LEU A 21 42.57 -23.51 -12.06
C LEU A 21 41.94 -22.53 -13.07
N LEU A 22 41.65 -23.02 -14.29
CA LEU A 22 40.98 -22.25 -15.34
C LEU A 22 39.47 -22.12 -15.08
N LEU A 23 38.86 -23.11 -14.42
CA LEU A 23 37.43 -23.09 -14.05
C LEU A 23 37.12 -22.15 -12.86
N VAL A 24 38.09 -21.91 -11.97
CA VAL A 24 37.94 -20.96 -10.84
C VAL A 24 38.12 -19.50 -11.29
N LEU A 25 38.97 -19.23 -12.29
CA LEU A 25 39.21 -17.87 -12.81
C LEU A 25 38.06 -17.34 -13.68
N VAL A 26 37.31 -18.21 -14.36
CA VAL A 26 36.12 -17.82 -15.14
C VAL A 26 34.91 -17.56 -14.24
N LEU A 27 34.82 -18.21 -13.07
CA LEU A 27 33.74 -17.96 -12.10
C LEU A 27 33.92 -16.60 -11.37
N ALA A 28 35.15 -16.15 -11.16
CA ALA A 28 35.45 -14.90 -10.44
C ALA A 28 35.20 -13.60 -11.25
N ALA A 29 35.08 -13.69 -12.59
CA ALA A 29 34.84 -12.52 -13.45
C ALA A 29 33.35 -12.16 -13.65
N THR A 30 32.42 -12.92 -13.05
CA THR A 30 30.96 -12.65 -13.14
C THR A 30 30.40 -11.82 -11.98
N LEU A 31 31.26 -11.36 -11.07
CA LEU A 31 30.88 -10.58 -9.88
C LEU A 31 31.44 -9.14 -9.94
N PHE A 32 31.04 -8.31 -10.90
CA PHE A 32 31.09 -6.85 -10.72
C PHE A 32 30.16 -6.17 -11.73
N GLY A 33 28.88 -6.07 -11.36
CA GLY A 33 27.84 -5.48 -12.19
C GLY A 33 26.61 -5.07 -11.39
N CYS A 34 26.78 -4.55 -10.17
CA CYS A 34 25.69 -3.85 -9.48
C CYS A 34 25.67 -2.39 -9.93
N ARG A 35 24.55 -1.98 -10.53
CA ARG A 35 24.28 -0.62 -11.01
C ARG A 35 23.53 0.13 -9.90
N ASP A 36 24.20 1.08 -9.27
CA ASP A 36 23.61 1.96 -8.26
C ASP A 36 22.53 2.87 -8.87
N THR A 37 21.28 2.65 -8.48
CA THR A 37 20.19 3.60 -8.70
C THR A 37 20.03 4.46 -7.45
N LYS A 38 20.41 5.73 -7.56
CA LYS A 38 20.22 6.75 -6.52
C LYS A 38 18.72 6.95 -6.24
N PRO A 39 18.25 6.93 -4.97
CA PRO A 39 16.91 7.37 -4.64
C PRO A 39 16.84 8.91 -4.74
N ALA A 40 15.80 9.40 -5.40
CA ALA A 40 15.47 10.82 -5.43
C ALA A 40 15.01 11.25 -4.03
N ALA A 41 15.69 12.26 -3.48
CA ALA A 41 15.27 12.94 -2.26
C ALA A 41 13.96 13.68 -2.54
N HIS A 42 12.89 13.31 -1.84
CA HIS A 42 11.70 14.13 -1.75
C HIS A 42 11.99 15.31 -0.83
N LEU A 43 11.98 16.51 -1.42
CA LEU A 43 11.89 17.77 -0.70
C LEU A 43 10.51 17.84 -0.02
N TYR A 44 10.49 17.96 1.30
CA TYR A 44 9.33 18.42 2.04
C TYR A 44 9.14 19.91 1.71
N ASP A 45 8.12 20.22 0.92
CA ASP A 45 7.62 21.58 0.75
C ASP A 45 6.47 21.77 1.74
N SER A 46 6.78 22.44 2.86
CA SER A 46 5.79 22.86 3.84
C SER A 46 5.10 24.12 3.32
N ALA A 47 4.04 23.93 2.54
CA ALA A 47 3.17 25.00 2.10
C ALA A 47 1.88 25.04 2.95
N ALA A 48 1.77 26.13 3.72
CA ALA A 48 0.55 26.81 4.16
C ALA A 48 -0.54 26.00 4.88
N VAL A 49 -0.49 26.06 6.22
CA VAL A 49 -1.69 25.96 7.07
C VAL A 49 -2.60 27.15 6.75
N ALA A 50 -3.75 26.89 6.12
CA ALA A 50 -4.81 27.86 5.99
C ALA A 50 -5.53 27.99 7.34
N THR A 51 -5.07 28.92 8.17
CA THR A 51 -5.79 29.38 9.35
C THR A 51 -7.06 30.09 8.87
N SER A 52 -8.21 29.48 9.10
CA SER A 52 -9.52 30.14 8.99
C SER A 52 -9.64 31.15 10.14
N GLU A 53 -9.13 32.36 9.95
CA GLU A 53 -9.41 33.49 10.84
C GLU A 53 -10.90 33.83 10.76
N ARG A 54 -11.64 33.57 11.84
CA ARG A 54 -12.97 34.13 12.03
C ARG A 54 -12.82 35.59 12.44
N HIS A 55 -13.10 36.51 11.53
CA HIS A 55 -13.17 37.93 11.86
C HIS A 55 -14.35 38.19 12.80
N ILE A 56 -14.05 38.66 14.01
CA ILE A 56 -15.02 39.33 14.89
C ILE A 56 -15.24 40.72 14.28
N GLY A 57 -16.48 41.02 13.88
CA GLY A 57 -16.84 42.34 13.36
C GLY A 57 -16.84 43.40 14.47
N TYR A 58 -16.06 44.47 14.27
CA TYR A 58 -16.06 45.66 15.12
C TYR A 58 -16.93 46.75 14.48
N ASP A 59 -17.62 47.53 15.30
CA ASP A 59 -18.33 48.71 14.81
C ASP A 59 -17.37 49.85 14.47
N LYS A 60 -17.90 50.91 13.85
CA LYS A 60 -17.17 52.12 13.45
C LYS A 60 -16.52 52.91 14.60
N ASN A 61 -16.74 52.50 15.85
CA ASN A 61 -16.16 53.10 17.06
C ASN A 61 -15.20 52.13 17.78
N GLY A 62 -14.87 50.97 17.19
CA GLY A 62 -13.88 50.02 17.71
C GLY A 62 -14.37 49.11 18.84
N HIS A 63 -15.69 48.94 19.02
CA HIS A 63 -16.23 47.98 19.98
C HIS A 63 -16.64 46.67 19.29
N PRO A 64 -16.40 45.49 19.89
CA PRO A 64 -16.84 44.22 19.31
C PRO A 64 -18.37 44.17 19.30
N SER A 65 -18.96 44.02 18.11
CA SER A 65 -20.41 43.96 17.96
C SER A 65 -20.89 42.57 18.38
N ALA A 66 -21.62 42.49 19.50
CA ALA A 66 -22.35 41.28 19.87
C ALA A 66 -23.49 41.09 18.86
N VAL A 67 -23.30 40.18 17.91
CA VAL A 67 -24.42 39.64 17.14
C VAL A 67 -25.41 39.09 18.15
N ALA A 68 -26.64 39.60 18.11
CA ALA A 68 -27.72 39.24 19.01
C ALA A 68 -27.89 37.71 19.02
N LEU A 69 -27.44 37.08 20.10
CA LEU A 69 -27.82 35.72 20.44
C LEU A 69 -29.25 35.82 20.94
N GLU A 70 -30.22 35.47 20.09
CA GLU A 70 -31.56 35.17 20.56
C GLU A 70 -31.46 34.08 21.62
N ALA A 71 -31.85 34.43 22.84
CA ALA A 71 -31.90 33.50 23.95
C ALA A 71 -33.01 32.48 23.67
N VAL A 72 -32.63 31.31 23.14
CA VAL A 72 -33.46 30.11 23.19
C VAL A 72 -33.59 29.74 24.67
N THR A 73 -34.75 30.04 25.26
CA THR A 73 -35.14 29.57 26.57
C THR A 73 -35.35 28.06 26.52
N VAL A 74 -34.30 27.31 26.81
CA VAL A 74 -34.40 25.87 27.10
C VAL A 74 -34.90 25.73 28.54
N THR A 75 -36.21 25.62 28.71
CA THR A 75 -36.79 24.97 29.89
C THR A 75 -36.55 23.47 29.76
N GLY A 76 -35.39 23.03 30.23
CA GLY A 76 -35.02 21.63 30.36
C GLY A 76 -34.45 21.41 31.74
N THR A 77 -35.20 20.72 32.59
CA THR A 77 -34.75 20.14 33.85
C THR A 77 -33.40 19.45 33.68
N GLU A 78 -32.48 19.71 34.61
CA GLU A 78 -31.28 18.90 34.82
C GLU A 78 -31.70 17.46 35.12
N ASP A 79 -31.82 16.62 34.09
CA ASP A 79 -31.89 15.19 34.28
C ASP A 79 -31.43 14.48 33.00
N ALA A 80 -30.55 13.50 33.21
CA ALA A 80 -30.08 12.45 32.31
C ALA A 80 -30.16 12.69 30.78
N LEU A 81 -29.01 12.49 30.11
CA LEU A 81 -28.98 12.13 28.69
C LEU A 81 -30.11 11.12 28.40
N PRO A 82 -30.94 11.32 27.36
CA PRO A 82 -32.06 10.43 27.10
C PRO A 82 -31.53 8.98 27.02
N PRO A 83 -32.18 8.03 27.72
CA PRO A 83 -31.75 6.64 27.67
C PRO A 83 -31.74 6.21 26.21
N VAL A 84 -30.58 5.72 25.74
CA VAL A 84 -30.46 5.13 24.41
C VAL A 84 -31.48 4.00 24.36
N SER A 85 -32.49 4.13 23.50
CA SER A 85 -33.54 3.12 23.40
C SER A 85 -32.93 1.80 22.93
N ALA A 86 -33.42 0.67 23.42
CA ALA A 86 -32.98 -0.65 22.94
C ALA A 86 -33.13 -0.78 21.40
N ALA A 87 -34.05 -0.04 20.79
CA ALA A 87 -34.22 0.05 19.35
C ALA A 87 -33.07 0.80 18.63
N ASP A 88 -32.46 1.80 19.27
CA ASP A 88 -31.33 2.55 18.70
C ASP A 88 -30.03 1.73 18.74
N ILE A 89 -29.88 0.90 19.78
CA ILE A 89 -28.75 -0.03 19.94
C ILE A 89 -28.89 -1.18 18.94
N SER A 90 -30.11 -1.68 18.71
CA SER A 90 -30.41 -2.75 17.74
C SER A 90 -30.15 -2.36 16.27
N ASN A 91 -29.96 -1.07 15.98
CA ASN A 91 -29.70 -0.55 14.63
C ASN A 91 -28.23 -0.13 14.43
N MET A 92 -27.33 -0.52 15.33
CA MET A 92 -25.90 -0.22 15.19
C MET A 92 -25.19 -1.21 14.27
N VAL A 93 -25.50 -1.13 12.97
CA VAL A 93 -24.89 -1.97 11.95
C VAL A 93 -24.07 -1.12 10.99
N ILE A 94 -22.80 -1.47 10.82
CA ILE A 94 -21.92 -0.90 9.80
C ILE A 94 -22.12 -1.73 8.53
N ARG A 95 -22.51 -1.08 7.43
CA ARG A 95 -22.70 -1.75 6.13
C ARG A 95 -21.65 -1.29 5.13
N THR A 96 -20.99 -2.26 4.52
CA THR A 96 -20.02 -2.05 3.44
C THR A 96 -20.41 -2.90 2.25
N ALA A 97 -20.32 -2.34 1.04
CA ALA A 97 -20.47 -3.11 -0.18
C ALA A 97 -19.31 -2.89 -1.15
N ASP A 98 -18.87 -3.98 -1.77
CA ASP A 98 -17.95 -3.97 -2.90
C ASP A 98 -18.72 -4.39 -4.16
N VAL A 99 -18.65 -3.55 -5.19
CA VAL A 99 -19.42 -3.70 -6.41
C VAL A 99 -18.48 -3.60 -7.61
N SER A 100 -18.48 -4.60 -8.50
CA SER A 100 -17.78 -4.55 -9.79
C SER A 100 -18.76 -4.32 -10.92
N ILE A 101 -18.52 -3.28 -11.71
CA ILE A 101 -19.36 -2.89 -12.84
C ILE A 101 -18.51 -2.77 -14.10
N GLU A 102 -18.87 -3.54 -15.11
CA GLU A 102 -18.35 -3.40 -16.48
C GLU A 102 -19.18 -2.34 -17.22
N VAL A 103 -18.52 -1.34 -17.80
CA VAL A 103 -19.15 -0.21 -18.50
C VAL A 103 -18.52 0.02 -19.87
N ASP A 104 -19.29 0.57 -20.81
CA ASP A 104 -18.76 0.89 -22.14
C ASP A 104 -17.73 2.04 -22.11
N SER A 105 -17.90 2.99 -21.19
CA SER A 105 -17.03 4.15 -21.04
C SER A 105 -16.94 4.60 -19.59
N LEU A 106 -15.71 4.85 -19.13
CA LEU A 106 -15.43 5.16 -17.73
C LEU A 106 -15.95 6.52 -17.26
N GLU A 107 -15.73 7.59 -18.03
CA GLU A 107 -16.13 8.95 -17.67
C GLU A 107 -17.64 9.11 -17.39
N PRO A 108 -18.55 8.70 -18.29
CA PRO A 108 -19.98 8.82 -18.03
C PRO A 108 -20.41 7.95 -16.86
N ALA A 109 -19.78 6.79 -16.65
CA ALA A 109 -20.07 5.93 -15.51
C ALA A 109 -19.69 6.60 -14.19
N VAL A 110 -18.49 7.17 -14.09
CA VAL A 110 -18.03 7.93 -12.91
C VAL A 110 -18.96 9.12 -12.61
N ALA A 111 -19.40 9.84 -13.64
CA ALA A 111 -20.36 10.93 -13.49
C ALA A 111 -21.72 10.43 -12.94
N ARG A 112 -22.26 9.35 -13.51
CA ARG A 112 -23.52 8.73 -13.03
C ARG A 112 -23.42 8.24 -11.60
N VAL A 113 -22.30 7.64 -11.19
CA VAL A 113 -22.10 7.21 -9.79
C VAL A 113 -22.08 8.42 -8.84
N ARG A 114 -21.47 9.54 -9.24
CA ARG A 114 -21.49 10.79 -8.45
C ARG A 114 -22.89 11.37 -8.33
N GLU A 115 -23.65 11.40 -9.42
CA GLU A 115 -25.05 11.85 -9.40
C GLU A 115 -25.92 10.95 -8.54
N LEU A 116 -25.73 9.63 -8.62
CA LEU A 116 -26.44 8.66 -7.79
C LEU A 116 -26.14 8.89 -6.31
N ALA A 117 -24.87 9.09 -5.95
CA ALA A 117 -24.47 9.41 -4.59
C ALA A 117 -25.17 10.67 -4.08
N ALA A 118 -25.13 11.76 -4.85
CA ALA A 118 -25.77 13.02 -4.50
C ALA A 118 -27.30 12.88 -4.36
N ARG A 119 -27.93 12.10 -5.24
CA ARG A 119 -29.38 11.85 -5.23
C ARG A 119 -29.86 11.20 -3.93
N PHE A 120 -29.06 10.30 -3.35
CA PHE A 120 -29.38 9.63 -2.10
C PHE A 120 -28.81 10.33 -0.85
N GLY A 121 -28.37 11.58 -0.98
CA GLY A 121 -27.82 12.36 0.13
C GLY A 121 -26.43 11.91 0.59
N GLY A 122 -25.74 11.16 -0.25
CA GLY A 122 -24.36 10.73 -0.06
C GLY A 122 -23.37 11.62 -0.82
N TYR A 123 -22.09 11.26 -0.71
CA TYR A 123 -21.01 11.91 -1.44
C TYR A 123 -19.90 10.91 -1.78
N VAL A 124 -19.09 11.25 -2.78
CA VAL A 124 -17.92 10.46 -3.15
C VAL A 124 -16.74 10.91 -2.31
N ALA A 125 -16.25 10.03 -1.44
CA ALA A 125 -15.14 10.29 -0.52
C ALA A 125 -13.78 10.19 -1.23
N SER A 126 -13.65 9.23 -2.14
CA SER A 126 -12.43 9.07 -2.94
C SER A 126 -12.75 8.62 -4.36
N THR A 127 -11.94 9.06 -5.31
CA THR A 127 -11.99 8.58 -6.70
C THR A 127 -10.57 8.35 -7.14
N GLN A 128 -10.25 7.12 -7.48
CA GLN A 128 -8.97 6.74 -8.05
C GLN A 128 -9.21 6.20 -9.45
N ILE A 129 -8.65 6.87 -10.46
CA ILE A 129 -8.72 6.44 -11.85
C ILE A 129 -7.34 5.93 -12.23
N SER A 130 -7.28 4.77 -12.86
CA SER A 130 -6.04 4.19 -13.37
C SER A 130 -6.22 3.73 -14.80
N THR A 131 -5.13 3.85 -15.56
CA THR A 131 -5.04 3.35 -16.94
C THR A 131 -3.94 2.30 -16.97
N GLY A 132 -4.35 1.05 -17.10
CA GLY A 132 -3.47 -0.11 -17.16
C GLY A 132 -2.75 -0.27 -18.49
N LYS A 133 -1.86 -1.27 -18.55
CA LYS A 133 -1.24 -1.71 -19.80
C LYS A 133 -2.35 -2.16 -20.77
N ALA A 134 -2.22 -1.81 -22.04
CA ALA A 134 -3.24 -2.00 -23.09
C ALA A 134 -4.45 -1.03 -23.05
N GLN A 135 -4.29 0.17 -22.45
CA GLN A 135 -5.36 1.20 -22.41
C GLN A 135 -6.62 0.74 -21.66
N LEU A 136 -6.49 -0.26 -20.78
CA LEU A 136 -7.57 -0.70 -19.90
C LEU A 136 -7.78 0.34 -18.80
N ARG A 137 -8.88 1.07 -18.87
CA ARG A 137 -9.21 2.11 -17.91
C ARG A 137 -10.13 1.55 -16.85
N ASN A 138 -9.80 1.83 -15.60
CA ASN A 138 -10.63 1.49 -14.46
C ASN A 138 -10.68 2.64 -13.46
N ALA A 139 -11.70 2.62 -12.63
CA ALA A 139 -11.86 3.55 -11.52
C ALA A 139 -12.32 2.78 -10.28
N ARG A 140 -11.80 3.19 -9.14
CA ARG A 140 -12.34 2.83 -7.83
C ARG A 140 -12.92 4.08 -7.20
N LEU A 141 -14.19 4.03 -6.84
CA LEU A 141 -14.90 5.10 -6.18
C LEU A 141 -15.33 4.60 -4.80
N GLU A 142 -15.00 5.36 -3.77
CA GLU A 142 -15.56 5.15 -2.44
C GLU A 142 -16.67 6.15 -2.21
N VAL A 143 -17.89 5.65 -2.02
CA VAL A 143 -19.08 6.47 -1.84
C VAL A 143 -19.60 6.27 -0.42
N LYS A 144 -19.86 7.38 0.29
CA LYS A 144 -20.51 7.38 1.60
C LYS A 144 -21.97 7.77 1.41
N ILE A 145 -22.89 6.95 1.93
CA ILE A 145 -24.34 7.13 1.74
C ILE A 145 -25.02 6.97 3.10
N PRO A 146 -26.10 7.70 3.42
CA PRO A 146 -26.88 7.46 4.63
C PRO A 146 -27.34 6.01 4.74
N ALA A 147 -27.20 5.40 5.92
CA ALA A 147 -27.44 3.97 6.12
C ALA A 147 -28.87 3.54 5.74
N GLN A 148 -29.87 4.43 5.91
CA GLN A 148 -31.26 4.16 5.56
C GLN A 148 -31.50 4.06 4.05
N ARG A 149 -30.60 4.61 3.22
CA ARG A 149 -30.72 4.65 1.75
C ARG A 149 -29.77 3.68 1.05
N PHE A 150 -29.11 2.80 1.81
CA PHE A 150 -28.12 1.88 1.27
C PHE A 150 -28.70 0.96 0.18
N ASP A 151 -29.82 0.28 0.45
CA ASP A 151 -30.41 -0.69 -0.49
C ASP A 151 -30.94 -0.01 -1.77
N GLU A 152 -31.51 1.19 -1.63
CA GLU A 152 -31.93 2.04 -2.76
C GLU A 152 -30.72 2.48 -3.61
N SER A 153 -29.59 2.82 -2.97
CA SER A 153 -28.38 3.20 -3.69
C SER A 153 -27.72 2.03 -4.42
N LEU A 154 -27.74 0.83 -3.83
CA LEU A 154 -27.17 -0.38 -4.41
C LEU A 154 -27.95 -0.81 -5.66
N SER A 155 -29.28 -0.81 -5.58
CA SER A 155 -30.15 -1.08 -6.74
C SER A 155 -30.03 0.00 -7.84
N GLY A 156 -29.73 1.24 -7.44
CA GLY A 156 -29.44 2.34 -8.36
C GLY A 156 -28.15 2.20 -9.17
N LEU A 157 -27.25 1.28 -8.83
CA LEU A 157 -26.03 1.01 -9.60
C LEU A 157 -26.27 0.09 -10.80
N SER A 158 -27.25 -0.81 -10.73
CA SER A 158 -27.53 -1.78 -11.80
C SER A 158 -27.78 -1.15 -13.19
N PRO A 159 -28.42 0.02 -13.32
CA PRO A 159 -28.62 0.67 -14.63
C PRO A 159 -27.37 1.34 -15.21
N ILE A 160 -26.29 1.50 -14.45
CA ILE A 160 -25.09 2.23 -14.89
C ILE A 160 -24.26 1.39 -15.86
N GLY A 161 -24.24 0.06 -15.67
CA GLY A 161 -23.50 -0.89 -16.49
C GLY A 161 -23.84 -2.32 -16.14
N LYS A 162 -23.05 -3.26 -16.66
CA LYS A 162 -23.22 -4.69 -16.37
C LYS A 162 -22.59 -5.00 -15.02
N LEU A 163 -23.42 -5.38 -14.07
CA LEU A 163 -23.00 -5.77 -12.74
C LEU A 163 -22.35 -7.15 -12.77
N GLU A 164 -21.06 -7.23 -12.46
CA GLU A 164 -20.31 -8.49 -12.46
C GLU A 164 -20.35 -9.18 -11.09
N SER A 165 -20.21 -8.39 -10.02
CA SER A 165 -20.20 -8.90 -8.66
C SER A 165 -20.71 -7.86 -7.67
N VAL A 166 -21.39 -8.35 -6.64
CA VAL A 166 -21.80 -7.58 -5.47
C VAL A 166 -21.47 -8.41 -4.24
N SER A 167 -20.70 -7.83 -3.34
CA SER A 167 -20.49 -8.34 -1.99
C SER A 167 -21.02 -7.31 -1.01
N VAL A 168 -21.85 -7.74 -0.06
CA VAL A 168 -22.37 -6.89 1.01
C VAL A 168 -21.97 -7.50 2.34
N GLU A 169 -21.31 -6.71 3.16
CA GLU A 169 -20.92 -7.05 4.53
C GLU A 169 -21.66 -6.14 5.50
N ALA A 170 -22.16 -6.74 6.58
CA ALA A 170 -22.87 -6.07 7.65
C ALA A 170 -22.27 -6.52 8.98
N GLU A 171 -21.76 -5.56 9.75
CA GLU A 171 -21.16 -5.80 11.06
C GLU A 171 -22.03 -5.15 12.14
N ASP A 172 -22.59 -5.94 13.05
CA ASP A 172 -23.29 -5.43 14.23
C ASP A 172 -22.28 -5.00 15.30
N VAL A 173 -22.29 -3.70 15.62
CA VAL A 173 -21.41 -3.07 16.61
C VAL A 173 -22.17 -2.57 17.83
N GLY A 174 -23.44 -2.98 18.02
CA GLY A 174 -24.27 -2.60 19.15
C GLY A 174 -23.68 -3.04 20.49
N GLU A 175 -23.22 -4.30 20.59
CA GLU A 175 -22.56 -4.82 21.79
C GLU A 175 -21.31 -3.99 22.13
N GLN A 176 -20.48 -3.71 21.12
CA GLN A 176 -19.27 -2.92 21.30
C GLN A 176 -19.57 -1.49 21.75
N PHE A 177 -20.60 -0.86 21.18
CA PHE A 177 -21.00 0.48 21.58
C PHE A 177 -21.44 0.53 23.04
N VAL A 178 -22.23 -0.45 23.48
CA VAL A 178 -22.70 -0.55 24.88
C VAL A 178 -21.52 -0.78 25.83
N ASP A 179 -20.61 -1.70 25.53
CA ASP A 179 -19.42 -1.96 26.36
C ASP A 179 -18.55 -0.71 26.49
N VAL A 180 -18.22 -0.04 25.38
CA VAL A 180 -17.39 1.16 25.39
C VAL A 180 -18.08 2.31 26.14
N SER A 181 -19.40 2.45 26.00
CA SER A 181 -20.17 3.46 26.73
C SER A 181 -20.17 3.21 28.24
N ALA A 182 -20.33 1.96 28.67
CA ALA A 182 -20.25 1.58 30.08
C ALA A 182 -18.85 1.83 30.66
N ARG A 183 -17.78 1.52 29.90
CA ARG A 183 -16.40 1.80 30.29
C ARG A 183 -16.13 3.30 30.42
N MET A 184 -16.61 4.10 29.49
CA MET A 184 -16.51 5.57 29.55
C MET A 184 -17.18 6.13 30.80
N GLU A 185 -18.40 5.66 31.12
CA GLU A 185 -19.12 6.12 32.29
C GLU A 185 -18.38 5.76 33.59
N ASN A 186 -17.86 4.54 33.68
CA ASN A 186 -17.06 4.09 34.81
C ASN A 186 -15.76 4.91 34.96
N ALA A 187 -15.08 5.21 33.86
CA ALA A 187 -13.88 6.05 33.86
C ALA A 187 -14.20 7.47 34.34
N ARG A 188 -15.32 8.08 33.90
CA ARG A 188 -15.77 9.40 34.38
C ARG A 188 -16.15 9.39 35.87
N ARG A 189 -16.73 8.31 36.39
CA ARG A 189 -16.99 8.16 37.83
C ARG A 189 -15.68 8.09 38.61
N LEU A 190 -14.69 7.36 38.10
CA LEU A 190 -13.36 7.29 38.70
C LEU A 190 -12.66 8.66 38.67
N GLU A 191 -12.71 9.38 37.55
CA GLU A 191 -12.17 10.73 37.42
C GLU A 191 -12.72 11.66 38.50
N ARG A 192 -14.06 11.73 38.64
CA ARG A 192 -14.71 12.55 39.68
C ARG A 192 -14.22 12.19 41.08
N ARG A 193 -14.15 10.89 41.39
CA ARG A 193 -13.65 10.42 42.68
C ARG A 193 -12.19 10.83 42.93
N LEU A 194 -11.33 10.80 41.91
CA LEU A 194 -9.94 11.24 42.03
C LEU A 194 -9.86 12.75 42.26
N ILE A 195 -10.67 13.55 41.57
CA ILE A 195 -10.78 15.00 41.77
C ILE A 195 -11.26 15.30 43.21
N ASP A 196 -12.29 14.61 43.70
CA ASP A 196 -12.80 14.78 45.06
C ASP A 196 -11.73 14.43 46.11
N LEU A 197 -10.95 13.36 45.86
CA LEU A 197 -9.83 12.97 46.73
C LEU A 197 -8.71 14.01 46.75
N LEU A 198 -8.44 14.69 45.62
CA LEU A 198 -7.48 15.80 45.56
C LEU A 198 -8.01 17.04 46.29
N ALA A 199 -9.29 17.37 46.12
CA ALA A 199 -9.92 18.53 46.75
C ALA A 199 -10.02 18.40 48.28
N ALA A 200 -10.27 17.18 48.78
CA ALA A 200 -10.43 16.93 50.21
C ALA A 200 -9.10 16.70 50.97
N ARG A 201 -7.95 16.62 50.27
CA ARG A 201 -6.68 16.20 50.89
C ARG A 201 -5.79 17.35 51.35
N THR A 202 -5.18 17.11 52.53
CA THR A 202 -4.06 17.87 53.11
C THR A 202 -2.80 17.01 53.31
N GLY A 203 -2.68 15.90 52.54
CA GLY A 203 -1.66 14.86 52.72
C GLY A 203 -0.27 15.17 52.14
N LYS A 204 0.62 14.16 52.14
CA LYS A 204 2.01 14.28 51.62
C LYS A 204 2.02 14.58 50.11
N LEU A 205 2.94 15.43 49.66
CA LEU A 205 3.11 15.79 48.23
C LEU A 205 3.23 14.57 47.30
N LYS A 206 3.89 13.50 47.75
CA LYS A 206 4.01 12.26 46.98
C LYS A 206 2.65 11.66 46.63
N ASP A 207 1.74 11.58 47.58
CA ASP A 207 0.41 11.00 47.37
C ASP A 207 -0.42 11.85 46.39
N VAL A 208 -0.21 13.18 46.38
CA VAL A 208 -0.85 14.09 45.43
C VAL A 208 -0.32 13.82 44.02
N LEU A 209 1.00 13.73 43.84
CA LEU A 209 1.62 13.44 42.54
C LEU A 209 1.17 12.08 41.98
N ASP A 210 1.05 11.05 42.84
CA ASP A 210 0.58 9.72 42.43
C ASP A 210 -0.89 9.75 41.94
N VAL A 211 -1.75 10.54 42.60
CA VAL A 211 -3.15 10.73 42.20
C VAL A 211 -3.25 11.54 40.91
N GLU A 212 -2.47 12.62 40.75
CA GLU A 212 -2.40 13.40 39.51
C GLU A 212 -1.96 12.56 38.31
N GLN A 213 -0.95 11.70 38.49
CA GLN A 213 -0.51 10.79 37.43
C GLN A 213 -1.60 9.78 37.05
N THR A 214 -2.36 9.30 38.04
CA THR A 214 -3.49 8.40 37.79
C THR A 214 -4.64 9.13 37.10
N LEU A 215 -4.93 10.37 37.50
CA LEU A 215 -5.94 11.22 36.88
C LEU A 215 -5.62 11.49 35.41
N ALA A 216 -4.36 11.81 35.08
CA ALA A 216 -3.91 11.99 33.70
C ALA A 216 -4.20 10.74 32.85
N ARG A 217 -3.87 9.55 33.36
CA ARG A 217 -4.14 8.27 32.67
C ARG A 217 -5.64 8.02 32.46
N VAL A 218 -6.46 8.28 33.48
CA VAL A 218 -7.92 8.12 33.38
C VAL A 218 -8.51 9.06 32.31
N ARG A 219 -8.00 10.29 32.21
CA ARG A 219 -8.41 11.24 31.16
C ARG A 219 -8.05 10.75 29.77
N GLU A 220 -6.83 10.26 29.57
CA GLU A 220 -6.42 9.63 28.30
C GLU A 220 -7.35 8.45 27.93
N GLU A 221 -7.75 7.63 28.90
CA GLU A 221 -8.70 6.55 28.66
C GLU A 221 -10.09 7.06 28.25
N ILE A 222 -10.60 8.10 28.92
CA ILE A 222 -11.88 8.75 28.57
C ILE A 222 -11.83 9.27 27.13
N GLU A 223 -10.79 10.00 26.75
CA GLU A 223 -10.62 10.54 25.40
C GLU A 223 -10.61 9.42 24.34
N ARG A 224 -9.96 8.30 24.65
CA ARG A 224 -9.94 7.11 23.77
C ARG A 224 -11.33 6.50 23.63
N TYR A 225 -12.07 6.31 24.73
CA TYR A 225 -13.43 5.74 24.68
C TYR A 225 -14.40 6.67 23.93
N GLU A 226 -14.30 7.99 24.17
CA GLU A 226 -15.08 8.98 23.43
C GLU A 226 -14.76 8.95 21.93
N GLY A 227 -13.48 8.84 21.57
CA GLY A 227 -13.05 8.66 20.19
C GLY A 227 -13.68 7.42 19.54
N ARG A 228 -13.70 6.29 20.26
CA ARG A 228 -14.31 5.05 19.77
C ARG A 228 -15.84 5.18 19.61
N ILE A 229 -16.53 5.82 20.55
CA ILE A 229 -17.98 6.08 20.46
C ILE A 229 -18.30 6.96 19.25
N ARG A 230 -17.53 8.03 19.02
CA ARG A 230 -17.69 8.90 17.83
C ARG A 230 -17.49 8.12 16.54
N TYR A 231 -16.46 7.27 16.49
CA TYR A 231 -16.19 6.42 15.33
C TYR A 231 -17.38 5.49 15.02
N LEU A 232 -17.86 4.73 16.00
CA LEU A 232 -18.96 3.79 15.82
C LEU A 232 -20.23 4.52 15.36
N ARG A 233 -20.58 5.64 15.99
CA ARG A 233 -21.76 6.44 15.61
C ARG A 233 -21.67 6.97 14.17
N ALA A 234 -20.50 7.44 13.74
CA ALA A 234 -20.32 7.91 12.37
C ALA A 234 -20.42 6.79 11.34
N HIS A 235 -19.91 5.60 11.67
CA HIS A 235 -19.89 4.44 10.77
C HIS A 235 -21.21 3.66 10.74
N THR A 236 -22.07 3.78 11.76
CA THR A 236 -23.42 3.23 11.71
C THR A 236 -24.42 4.18 11.05
N ALA A 237 -24.17 5.49 11.10
CA ALA A 237 -24.98 6.49 10.41
C ALA A 237 -24.80 6.48 8.88
N THR A 238 -23.64 6.03 8.40
CA THR A 238 -23.29 6.01 6.98
C THR A 238 -22.83 4.64 6.53
N SER A 239 -23.21 4.23 5.34
CA SER A 239 -22.73 3.02 4.69
C SER A 239 -21.67 3.35 3.66
N THR A 240 -20.74 2.42 3.46
CA THR A 240 -19.63 2.57 2.50
C THR A 240 -19.88 1.70 1.27
N LEU A 241 -19.81 2.31 0.10
CA LEU A 241 -19.98 1.63 -1.17
C LEU A 241 -18.71 1.80 -2.00
N SER A 242 -17.95 0.73 -2.12
CA SER A 242 -16.75 0.62 -2.95
C SER A 242 -17.16 0.17 -4.35
N VAL A 243 -17.27 1.12 -5.28
CA VAL A 243 -17.62 0.84 -6.67
C VAL A 243 -16.35 0.74 -7.50
N TYR A 244 -16.07 -0.45 -8.00
CA TYR A 244 -15.06 -0.70 -9.02
C TYR A 244 -15.74 -0.67 -10.40
N VAL A 245 -15.24 0.21 -11.26
CA VAL A 245 -15.75 0.40 -12.61
C VAL A 245 -14.61 0.13 -13.58
N HIS A 246 -14.85 -0.67 -14.61
CA HIS A 246 -13.85 -0.89 -15.66
C HIS A 246 -14.49 -1.03 -17.04
N GLU A 247 -13.70 -0.70 -18.05
CA GLU A 247 -14.06 -0.96 -19.44
C GLU A 247 -13.79 -2.44 -19.79
N PRO A 248 -14.53 -3.03 -20.74
CA PRO A 248 -14.25 -4.37 -21.23
C PRO A 248 -12.87 -4.41 -21.88
N VAL A 249 -12.22 -5.58 -21.80
CA VAL A 249 -10.94 -5.77 -22.48
C VAL A 249 -11.17 -5.63 -23.98
N PRO A 250 -10.51 -4.68 -24.66
CA PRO A 250 -10.71 -4.52 -26.09
C PRO A 250 -10.26 -5.80 -26.80
N ILE A 251 -11.19 -6.51 -27.44
CA ILE A 251 -10.92 -7.69 -28.29
C ILE A 251 -10.28 -7.26 -29.63
N VAL A 252 -9.77 -6.02 -29.72
CA VAL A 252 -8.95 -5.64 -30.86
C VAL A 252 -7.58 -6.30 -30.73
N ALA A 253 -7.42 -7.44 -31.41
CA ALA A 253 -6.12 -7.86 -31.92
C ALA A 253 -5.43 -6.60 -32.47
N SER A 254 -4.34 -6.18 -31.83
CA SER A 254 -3.69 -4.88 -32.01
C SER A 254 -3.63 -4.43 -33.47
N VAL A 255 -4.64 -3.68 -33.92
CA VAL A 255 -4.66 -3.06 -35.25
C VAL A 255 -3.67 -1.90 -35.19
N GLY A 256 -2.39 -2.21 -35.48
CA GLY A 256 -1.28 -1.26 -35.43
C GLY A 256 0.04 -1.81 -34.88
N ARG A 257 0.03 -3.01 -34.28
CA ARG A 257 1.26 -3.78 -33.97
C ARG A 257 1.05 -5.20 -34.42
N SER A 258 1.59 -5.53 -35.59
CA SER A 258 1.59 -6.92 -36.02
C SER A 258 2.48 -7.71 -35.05
N PRO A 259 2.03 -8.86 -34.54
CA PRO A 259 2.86 -9.77 -33.72
C PRO A 259 4.20 -10.07 -34.39
N LEU A 260 4.20 -10.08 -35.73
CA LEU A 260 5.39 -10.20 -36.57
C LEU A 260 6.39 -9.06 -36.38
N SER A 261 5.93 -7.80 -36.28
CA SER A 261 6.82 -6.65 -36.08
C SER A 261 7.49 -6.65 -34.70
N GLU A 262 6.80 -7.12 -33.66
CA GLU A 262 7.36 -7.22 -32.32
C GLU A 262 8.35 -8.40 -32.24
N ALA A 263 7.99 -9.55 -32.82
CA ALA A 263 8.89 -10.68 -32.93
C ALA A 263 10.17 -10.32 -33.71
N PHE A 264 10.05 -9.54 -34.79
CA PHE A 264 11.20 -9.07 -35.56
C PHE A 264 12.08 -8.10 -34.78
N ARG A 265 11.50 -7.12 -34.08
CA ARG A 265 12.27 -6.24 -33.18
C ARG A 265 12.98 -7.00 -32.10
N GLN A 266 12.32 -8.00 -31.52
CA GLN A 266 12.91 -8.82 -30.48
C GLN A 266 14.04 -9.69 -31.02
N ALA A 267 13.88 -10.29 -32.21
CA ALA A 267 14.93 -11.01 -32.90
C ALA A 267 16.14 -10.11 -33.22
N TRP A 268 15.89 -8.88 -33.70
CA TRP A 268 16.94 -7.91 -33.98
C TRP A 268 17.70 -7.50 -32.72
N ARG A 269 16.99 -7.27 -31.61
CA ARG A 269 17.61 -6.95 -30.32
C ARG A 269 18.51 -8.09 -29.83
N ASN A 270 18.04 -9.33 -29.95
CA ASN A 270 18.82 -10.52 -29.60
C ASN A 270 20.05 -10.67 -30.51
N PHE A 271 19.91 -10.36 -31.81
CA PHE A 271 21.03 -10.35 -32.75
C PHE A 271 22.10 -9.33 -32.35
N VAL A 272 21.70 -8.09 -32.01
CA VAL A 272 22.64 -7.06 -31.55
C VAL A 272 23.34 -7.47 -30.26
N VAL A 273 22.64 -8.10 -29.32
CA VAL A 273 23.23 -8.63 -28.09
C VAL A 273 24.27 -9.73 -28.40
N LEU A 274 23.95 -10.65 -29.31
CA LEU A 274 24.85 -11.72 -29.69
C LEU A 274 26.10 -11.19 -30.42
N LEU A 275 25.93 -10.18 -31.27
CA LEU A 275 27.04 -9.48 -31.91
C LEU A 275 27.92 -8.74 -30.89
N SER A 276 27.31 -8.07 -29.92
CA SER A 276 28.05 -7.41 -28.83
C SER A 276 28.87 -8.40 -28.02
N LEU A 277 28.34 -9.58 -27.71
CA LEU A 277 29.08 -10.64 -27.02
C LEU A 277 30.22 -11.20 -27.87
N ALA A 278 30.05 -11.31 -29.20
CA ALA A 278 31.12 -11.74 -30.09
C ALA A 278 32.27 -10.72 -30.18
N VAL A 279 31.95 -9.43 -30.23
CA VAL A 279 32.98 -8.36 -30.19
C VAL A 279 33.71 -8.36 -28.84
N GLN A 280 32.97 -8.51 -27.74
CA GLN A 280 33.55 -8.55 -26.40
C GLN A 280 34.46 -9.78 -26.19
N SER A 281 34.09 -10.95 -26.73
CA SER A 281 34.90 -12.15 -26.65
C SER A 281 36.21 -12.02 -27.44
N LEU A 282 36.18 -11.36 -28.60
CA LEU A 282 37.39 -11.03 -29.37
C LEU A 282 38.39 -10.23 -28.52
N GLY A 283 37.91 -9.28 -27.71
CA GLY A 283 38.76 -8.49 -26.81
C GLY A 283 39.55 -9.33 -25.80
N VAL A 284 39.06 -10.52 -25.43
CA VAL A 284 39.73 -11.44 -24.49
C VAL A 284 40.55 -12.51 -25.23
N VAL A 285 40.03 -13.02 -26.35
CA VAL A 285 40.67 -14.11 -27.11
C VAL A 285 41.94 -13.63 -27.82
N LEU A 286 41.96 -12.42 -28.38
CA LEU A 286 43.12 -11.86 -29.07
C LEU A 286 44.38 -11.78 -28.20
N PRO A 287 44.34 -11.17 -26.99
CA PRO A 287 45.53 -11.11 -26.13
C PRO A 287 45.96 -12.48 -25.62
N LEU A 288 45.03 -13.36 -25.25
CA LEU A 288 45.37 -14.73 -24.81
C LEU A 288 45.98 -15.57 -25.92
N GLY A 289 45.45 -15.46 -27.15
CA GLY A 289 46.00 -16.12 -28.33
C GLY A 289 47.42 -15.65 -28.65
N LEU A 290 47.68 -14.34 -28.51
CA LEU A 290 49.01 -13.75 -28.72
C LEU A 290 50.01 -14.28 -27.68
N LEU A 291 49.63 -14.33 -26.40
CA LEU A 291 50.45 -14.91 -25.33
C LEU A 291 50.74 -16.40 -25.56
N ALA A 292 49.72 -17.18 -25.94
CA ALA A 292 49.89 -18.60 -26.26
C ALA A 292 50.83 -18.82 -27.46
N GLY A 293 50.71 -17.99 -28.50
CA GLY A 293 51.59 -18.02 -29.67
C GLY A 293 53.05 -17.71 -29.32
N VAL A 294 53.29 -16.71 -28.48
CA VAL A 294 54.65 -16.38 -27.98
C VAL A 294 55.22 -17.51 -27.14
N ALA A 295 54.44 -18.07 -26.20
CA ALA A 295 54.86 -19.20 -25.38
C ALA A 295 55.22 -20.44 -26.22
N TRP A 296 54.43 -20.73 -27.26
CA TRP A 296 54.72 -21.80 -28.21
C TRP A 296 56.03 -21.55 -28.99
N MET A 297 56.26 -20.32 -29.43
CA MET A 297 57.47 -19.94 -30.16
C MET A 297 58.73 -20.03 -29.28
N VAL A 298 58.65 -19.61 -28.02
CA VAL A 298 59.73 -19.72 -27.03
C VAL A 298 60.03 -21.19 -26.73
N THR A 299 59.01 -22.01 -26.43
CA THR A 299 59.20 -23.43 -26.12
C THR A 299 59.75 -24.21 -27.33
N ARG A 300 59.32 -23.89 -28.55
CA ARG A 300 59.89 -24.47 -29.77
C ARG A 300 61.37 -24.12 -29.94
N ARG A 301 61.74 -22.84 -29.74
CA ARG A 301 63.15 -22.41 -29.80
C ARG A 301 64.00 -23.09 -28.73
N TRP A 302 63.48 -23.27 -27.52
CA TRP A 302 64.19 -23.93 -26.42
C TRP A 302 64.36 -25.43 -26.65
N ARG A 303 63.37 -26.12 -27.23
CA ARG A 303 63.49 -27.54 -27.60
C ARG A 303 64.54 -27.76 -28.69
N VAL A 304 64.55 -26.89 -29.71
CA VAL A 304 65.56 -26.95 -30.80
C VAL A 304 66.96 -26.60 -30.28
N ALA A 305 67.09 -25.67 -29.32
CA ALA A 305 68.37 -25.36 -28.69
C ALA A 305 68.90 -26.52 -27.81
N ARG A 306 68.02 -27.19 -27.04
CA ARG A 306 68.39 -28.37 -26.24
C ARG A 306 68.84 -29.56 -27.09
N GLN A 307 68.27 -29.76 -28.28
CA GLN A 307 68.71 -30.80 -29.22
C GLN A 307 70.11 -30.55 -29.83
N LYS A 308 70.64 -29.32 -29.73
CA LYS A 308 71.99 -28.99 -30.20
C LYS A 308 73.04 -29.01 -29.07
N ALA A 309 72.61 -29.15 -27.81
CA ALA A 309 73.46 -29.15 -26.63
C ALA A 309 73.58 -30.53 -25.97
N ALA A 310 72.95 -31.56 -26.55
CA ALA A 310 73.09 -32.97 -26.21
C ALA A 310 73.71 -33.71 -27.41
#